data_AF-A0A3S5DPF2-F1
#
_entry.id   AF-A0A3S5DPF2-F1
#
_cell.length_a   1.000
_cell.length_b   1.000
_cell.length_c   1.000
_cell.angle_alpha   90.00
_cell.angle_beta   90.00
_cell.angle_gamma   90.00
#
_symmetry.space_group_name_H-M   'P 1'
#
loop_
_entity.id
_entity.type
_entity.pdbx_description
1 polymer ?
#
loop_
_entity_poly.entity_id
_entity_poly.type
_entity_poly.pdbx_seq_one_letter_code
_entity_poly.pdbx_strand_id
1 'polypeptide(L)'
;MNAPFSYASPTLSVEALKHSIAYKLMFTIGKDPAIANKHEWLNATLFAVRDRLVERWLRSNRAQLSQDVRQVYYLSMEFLIGRTLSNALLSLGIYEDVKNALEEMGLELEELIDEENDPGLGNGGLGRLAACFLDSMATLGLPGRGYGIRYDYGMFKQNIVDGRQKESPDYWLEYGNPWEFKRHNTRYKVRFGGRIQQEGKKSRWVETEEILA
;
A
#
# COMPACT_ATOMS: atom_id res chain seq x y z
N MET A 1 22.71 -18.48 8.90
CA MET A 1 22.12 -19.29 9.99
C MET A 1 20.99 -18.48 10.60
N ASN A 2 19.73 -18.84 10.34
CA ASN A 2 18.60 -18.24 11.05
C ASN A 2 18.08 -19.31 12.01
N ALA A 3 18.13 -19.02 13.31
CA ALA A 3 17.40 -19.81 14.29
C ALA A 3 15.90 -19.81 13.92
N PRO A 4 15.17 -20.91 14.15
CA PRO A 4 13.73 -20.91 13.95
C PRO A 4 13.11 -19.86 14.89
N PHE A 5 12.39 -18.91 14.32
CA PHE A 5 11.62 -17.93 15.09
C PHE A 5 10.15 -18.38 15.12
N SER A 6 9.53 -18.30 16.29
CA SER A 6 8.10 -18.61 16.48
C SER A 6 7.32 -17.30 16.61
N TYR A 7 6.15 -17.26 16.01
CA TYR A 7 5.20 -16.16 16.12
C TYR A 7 3.77 -16.70 16.04
N ALA A 8 2.83 -15.97 16.62
CA ALA A 8 1.41 -16.29 16.49
C ALA A 8 0.87 -15.72 15.17
N SER A 9 0.49 -16.58 14.24
CA SER A 9 -0.23 -16.16 13.03
C SER A 9 -1.62 -15.63 13.41
N PRO A 10 -2.06 -14.50 12.82
CA PRO A 10 -3.40 -13.97 13.09
C PRO A 10 -4.48 -14.91 12.56
N THR A 11 -5.37 -15.37 13.44
CA THR A 11 -6.51 -16.23 13.08
C THR A 11 -7.66 -15.41 12.48
N LEU A 12 -8.60 -16.06 11.81
CA LEU A 12 -9.68 -15.40 11.05
C LEU A 12 -11.04 -15.36 11.76
N SER A 13 -11.17 -15.88 12.98
CA SER A 13 -12.46 -15.82 13.69
C SER A 13 -12.84 -14.37 14.00
N VAL A 14 -14.15 -14.10 14.05
CA VAL A 14 -14.72 -12.81 14.45
C VAL A 14 -14.09 -12.29 15.74
N GLU A 15 -13.98 -13.14 16.77
CA GLU A 15 -13.36 -12.77 18.05
C GLU A 15 -11.86 -12.43 17.92
N ALA A 16 -11.12 -13.15 17.07
CA ALA A 16 -9.73 -12.83 16.84
C ALA A 16 -9.55 -11.52 16.05
N LEU A 17 -10.49 -11.20 15.15
CA LEU A 17 -10.53 -9.94 14.41
C LEU A 17 -10.82 -8.78 15.35
N LYS A 18 -11.85 -8.88 16.22
CA LYS A 18 -12.15 -7.89 17.26
C LYS A 18 -10.92 -7.60 18.13
N HIS A 19 -10.29 -8.65 18.66
CA HIS A 19 -9.06 -8.50 19.43
C HIS A 19 -7.93 -7.85 18.63
N SER A 20 -7.72 -8.24 17.37
CA SER A 20 -6.67 -7.64 16.52
C SER A 20 -6.94 -6.15 16.30
N ILE A 21 -8.17 -5.77 15.96
CA ILE A 21 -8.55 -4.38 15.67
C ILE A 21 -8.40 -3.53 16.94
N ALA A 22 -8.96 -3.97 18.08
CA ALA A 22 -8.81 -3.27 19.35
C ALA A 22 -7.33 -3.15 19.77
N TYR A 23 -6.53 -4.20 19.58
CA TYR A 23 -5.10 -4.17 19.84
C TYR A 23 -4.38 -3.12 18.97
N LYS A 24 -4.69 -3.05 17.66
CA LYS A 24 -4.09 -2.03 16.78
C LYS A 24 -4.50 -0.62 17.19
N LEU A 25 -5.76 -0.41 17.57
CA LEU A 25 -6.21 0.88 18.07
C LEU A 25 -5.42 1.30 19.32
N MET A 26 -5.30 0.42 20.31
CA MET A 26 -4.66 0.76 21.57
C MET A 26 -3.13 0.85 21.49
N PHE A 27 -2.47 -0.07 20.78
CA PHE A 27 -1.02 -0.23 20.84
C PHE A 27 -0.28 0.20 19.58
N THR A 28 -0.97 0.34 18.44
CA THR A 28 -0.37 0.89 17.21
C THR A 28 -0.76 2.35 17.02
N ILE A 29 -2.02 2.69 17.23
CA ILE A 29 -2.53 4.07 17.09
C ILE A 29 -2.40 4.84 18.41
N GLY A 30 -2.55 4.17 19.56
CA GLY A 30 -2.43 4.81 20.86
C GLY A 30 -3.71 5.50 21.33
N LYS A 31 -4.88 4.93 20.99
CA LYS A 31 -6.19 5.53 21.30
C LYS A 31 -7.02 4.65 22.21
N ASP A 32 -7.79 5.30 23.08
CA ASP A 32 -8.78 4.66 23.92
C ASP A 32 -10.05 4.39 23.09
N PRO A 33 -10.56 3.15 23.03
CA PRO A 33 -11.80 2.81 22.33
C PRO A 33 -12.99 3.71 22.66
N ALA A 34 -13.07 4.24 23.89
CA ALA A 34 -14.20 5.06 24.33
C ALA A 34 -14.28 6.43 23.65
N ILE A 35 -13.20 6.93 23.07
CA ILE A 35 -13.13 8.26 22.42
C ILE A 35 -12.57 8.23 21.00
N ALA A 36 -12.30 7.03 20.46
CA ALA A 36 -11.71 6.87 19.15
C ALA A 36 -12.70 7.26 18.04
N ASN A 37 -12.22 8.04 17.06
CA ASN A 37 -13.04 8.47 15.93
C ASN A 37 -13.02 7.44 14.77
N LYS A 38 -13.83 7.67 13.73
CA LYS A 38 -13.93 6.77 12.56
C LYS A 38 -12.59 6.56 11.86
N HIS A 39 -11.79 7.60 11.68
CA HIS A 39 -10.48 7.51 11.05
C HIS A 39 -9.50 6.63 11.84
N GLU A 40 -9.53 6.70 13.17
CA GLU A 40 -8.71 5.88 14.05
C GLU A 40 -9.16 4.40 14.02
N TRP A 41 -10.48 4.16 14.01
CA TRP A 41 -11.03 2.81 13.83
C TRP A 41 -10.74 2.21 12.45
N LEU A 42 -10.81 3.02 11.39
CA LEU A 42 -10.39 2.64 10.05
C LEU A 42 -8.92 2.19 10.08
N ASN A 43 -8.01 3.04 10.56
CA ASN A 43 -6.58 2.72 10.60
C ASN A 43 -6.29 1.45 11.42
N ALA A 44 -7.01 1.25 12.54
CA ALA A 44 -6.86 0.04 13.35
C ALA A 44 -7.25 -1.21 12.55
N THR A 45 -8.35 -1.11 11.80
CA THR A 45 -8.85 -2.17 10.91
C THR A 45 -7.87 -2.44 9.77
N LEU A 46 -7.36 -1.39 9.11
CA LEU A 46 -6.33 -1.49 8.07
C LEU A 46 -5.09 -2.24 8.58
N PHE A 47 -4.57 -1.89 9.76
CA PHE A 47 -3.42 -2.59 10.34
C PHE A 47 -3.71 -4.05 10.69
N ALA A 48 -4.91 -4.36 11.20
CA ALA A 48 -5.30 -5.73 11.55
C ALA A 48 -5.45 -6.62 10.29
N VAL A 49 -6.01 -6.07 9.22
CA VAL A 49 -6.12 -6.76 7.92
C VAL A 49 -4.75 -6.90 7.26
N ARG A 50 -3.91 -5.86 7.31
CA ARG A 50 -2.55 -5.89 6.76
C ARG A 50 -1.70 -7.01 7.35
N ASP A 51 -1.78 -7.27 8.65
CA ASP A 51 -1.03 -8.35 9.29
C ASP A 51 -1.34 -9.73 8.66
N ARG A 52 -2.60 -9.97 8.27
CA ARG A 52 -3.04 -11.20 7.60
C ARG A 52 -2.53 -11.31 6.16
N LEU A 53 -2.38 -10.17 5.47
CA LEU A 53 -1.77 -10.11 4.13
C LEU A 53 -0.25 -10.33 4.17
N VAL A 54 0.44 -9.75 5.15
CA VAL A 54 1.91 -9.80 5.24
C VAL A 54 2.43 -11.22 5.31
N GLU A 55 1.78 -12.09 6.07
CA GLU A 55 2.21 -13.49 6.19
C GLU A 55 2.15 -14.21 4.83
N ARG A 56 1.04 -14.04 4.08
CA ARG A 56 0.89 -14.58 2.73
C ARG A 56 1.94 -14.00 1.78
N TRP A 57 2.14 -12.68 1.81
CA TRP A 57 3.14 -11.99 0.99
C TRP A 57 4.57 -12.49 1.23
N LEU A 58 4.97 -12.64 2.49
CA LEU A 58 6.31 -13.14 2.85
C LEU A 58 6.52 -14.61 2.44
N ARG A 59 5.47 -15.44 2.45
CA ARG A 59 5.52 -16.81 1.93
C ARG A 59 5.69 -16.81 0.41
N SER A 60 4.89 -16.03 -0.32
CA SER A 60 4.97 -15.94 -1.79
C SER A 60 6.31 -15.39 -2.27
N ASN A 61 6.85 -14.36 -1.61
CA ASN A 61 8.19 -13.82 -1.94
C ASN A 61 9.29 -14.86 -1.76
N ARG A 62 9.26 -15.66 -0.68
CA ARG A 62 10.24 -16.73 -0.45
C ARG A 62 10.14 -17.81 -1.52
N ALA A 63 8.93 -18.23 -1.87
CA ALA A 63 8.71 -19.23 -2.92
C ALA A 63 9.29 -18.76 -4.26
N GLN A 64 8.98 -17.53 -4.68
CA GLN A 64 9.49 -16.94 -5.93
C GLN A 64 11.02 -16.84 -5.96
N LEU A 65 11.65 -16.43 -4.86
CA LEU A 65 13.12 -16.35 -4.78
C LEU A 65 13.78 -17.74 -4.79
N SER A 66 13.14 -18.75 -4.20
CA SER A 66 13.70 -20.11 -4.11
C SER A 66 13.63 -20.90 -5.43
N GLN A 67 12.69 -20.56 -6.30
CA GLN A 67 12.41 -21.31 -7.53
C GLN A 67 13.10 -20.74 -8.78
N ASP A 68 13.87 -19.65 -8.65
CA ASP A 68 14.56 -18.95 -9.76
C ASP A 68 13.67 -18.72 -10.99
N VAL A 69 12.40 -18.38 -10.75
CA VAL A 69 11.42 -18.18 -11.81
C VAL A 69 11.62 -16.84 -12.50
N ARG A 70 11.38 -16.80 -13.82
CA ARG A 70 11.36 -15.54 -14.57
C ARG A 70 10.34 -14.57 -13.98
N GLN A 71 10.75 -13.34 -13.72
CA GLN A 71 9.90 -12.32 -13.12
C GLN A 71 9.46 -11.26 -14.13
N VAL A 72 8.23 -10.76 -13.95
CA VAL A 72 7.69 -9.63 -14.70
C VAL A 72 7.83 -8.35 -13.90
N TYR A 73 8.41 -7.32 -14.51
CA TYR A 73 8.54 -6.00 -13.92
C TYR A 73 7.75 -4.99 -14.75
N TYR A 74 6.60 -4.57 -14.22
CA TYR A 74 5.72 -3.61 -14.87
C TYR A 74 6.08 -2.20 -14.41
N LEU A 75 6.66 -1.40 -15.31
CA LEU A 75 7.04 -0.03 -15.05
C LEU A 75 5.92 0.90 -15.51
N SER A 76 5.37 1.71 -14.59
CA SER A 76 4.36 2.71 -14.92
C SER A 76 4.58 3.98 -14.12
N MET A 77 4.30 5.11 -14.76
CA MET A 77 4.26 6.40 -14.07
C MET A 77 2.98 6.56 -13.25
N GLU A 78 1.96 5.73 -13.46
CA GLU A 78 0.67 5.81 -12.79
C GLU A 78 0.15 4.45 -12.34
N PHE A 79 -0.47 4.42 -11.15
CA PHE A 79 -1.24 3.30 -10.60
C PHE A 79 -2.48 3.83 -9.87
N LEU A 80 -3.65 3.69 -10.48
CA LEU A 80 -4.92 4.09 -9.87
C LEU A 80 -5.49 2.92 -9.07
N ILE A 81 -4.88 2.66 -7.90
CA ILE A 81 -5.22 1.54 -7.02
C ILE A 81 -6.65 1.70 -6.45
N GLY A 82 -6.98 2.93 -6.05
CA GLY A 82 -8.19 3.26 -5.31
C GLY A 82 -8.13 2.80 -3.86
N ARG A 83 -9.24 2.96 -3.13
CA ARG A 83 -9.41 2.41 -1.76
C ARG A 83 -9.08 0.92 -1.71
N THR A 84 -8.35 0.51 -0.67
CA THR A 84 -7.65 -0.78 -0.61
C THR A 84 -8.21 -1.75 0.41
N LEU A 85 -8.93 -1.27 1.43
CA LEU A 85 -9.52 -2.13 2.46
C LEU A 85 -10.50 -3.14 1.88
N SER A 86 -11.49 -2.68 1.13
CA SER A 86 -12.52 -3.55 0.53
C SER A 86 -11.90 -4.62 -0.35
N ASN A 87 -10.94 -4.26 -1.20
CA ASN A 87 -10.21 -5.20 -2.05
C ASN A 87 -9.44 -6.22 -1.22
N ALA A 88 -8.71 -5.78 -0.19
CA ALA A 88 -7.97 -6.67 0.71
C ALA A 88 -8.89 -7.69 1.42
N LEU A 89 -10.04 -7.23 1.92
CA LEU A 89 -11.03 -8.08 2.58
C LEU A 89 -11.59 -9.15 1.63
N LEU A 90 -11.93 -8.77 0.39
CA LEU A 90 -12.42 -9.68 -0.64
C LEU A 90 -11.35 -10.69 -1.07
N SER A 91 -10.13 -10.25 -1.35
CA SER A 91 -9.02 -11.15 -1.75
C SER A 91 -8.62 -12.13 -0.64
N LEU A 92 -8.80 -11.75 0.63
CA LEU A 92 -8.57 -12.63 1.75
C LEU A 92 -9.74 -13.59 2.02
N GLY A 93 -10.94 -13.26 1.54
CA GLY A 93 -12.19 -13.98 1.81
C GLY A 93 -12.73 -13.74 3.21
N ILE A 94 -12.48 -12.56 3.80
CA ILE A 94 -12.83 -12.24 5.21
C ILE A 94 -13.74 -11.02 5.35
N TYR A 95 -14.39 -10.61 4.25
CA TYR A 95 -15.26 -9.43 4.25
C TYR A 95 -16.36 -9.53 5.31
N GLU A 96 -17.12 -10.63 5.28
CA GLU A 96 -18.21 -10.87 6.25
C GLU A 96 -17.69 -11.03 7.68
N ASP A 97 -16.54 -11.69 7.88
CA ASP A 97 -15.96 -11.85 9.21
C ASP A 97 -15.58 -10.50 9.84
N VAL A 98 -14.99 -9.60 9.04
CA VAL A 98 -14.62 -8.25 9.50
C VAL A 98 -15.85 -7.39 9.70
N LYS A 99 -16.85 -7.50 8.83
CA LYS A 99 -18.13 -6.82 8.98
C LYS A 99 -18.80 -7.20 10.31
N ASN A 100 -18.98 -8.49 10.57
CA ASN A 100 -19.57 -9.00 11.81
C ASN A 100 -18.74 -8.57 13.04
N ALA A 101 -17.41 -8.60 12.96
CA ALA A 101 -16.53 -8.16 14.03
C ALA A 101 -16.73 -6.68 14.38
N LEU A 102 -16.82 -5.81 13.37
CA LEU A 102 -17.05 -4.38 13.57
C LEU A 102 -18.47 -4.11 14.08
N GLU A 103 -19.48 -4.80 13.56
CA GLU A 103 -20.87 -4.70 14.03
C GLU A 103 -20.98 -5.07 15.52
N GLU A 104 -20.34 -6.16 15.97
CA GLU A 104 -20.27 -6.52 17.39
C GLU A 104 -19.53 -5.50 18.26
N MET A 105 -18.68 -4.67 17.65
CA MET A 105 -17.98 -3.55 18.29
C MET A 105 -18.76 -2.23 18.22
N GLY A 106 -19.94 -2.22 17.57
CA GLY A 106 -20.78 -1.04 17.38
C GLY A 106 -20.34 -0.12 16.25
N LEU A 107 -19.62 -0.65 15.25
CA LEU A 107 -19.08 0.08 14.10
C LEU A 107 -19.68 -0.48 12.80
N GLU A 108 -19.84 0.38 11.79
CA GLU A 108 -20.29 -0.01 10.45
C GLU A 108 -19.09 -0.03 9.49
N LEU A 109 -18.85 -1.17 8.82
CA LEU A 109 -17.70 -1.35 7.93
C LEU A 109 -17.75 -0.37 6.75
N GLU A 110 -18.92 -0.16 6.19
CA GLU A 110 -19.16 0.72 5.05
C GLU A 110 -18.78 2.16 5.38
N GLU A 111 -19.10 2.66 6.58
CA GLU A 111 -18.68 3.99 7.03
C GLU A 111 -17.16 4.13 7.16
N LEU A 112 -16.47 3.05 7.58
CA LEU A 112 -15.01 3.06 7.66
C LEU A 112 -14.37 3.04 6.26
N ILE A 113 -14.93 2.26 5.33
CA ILE A 113 -14.45 2.22 3.94
C ILE A 113 -14.61 3.59 3.27
N ASP A 114 -15.67 4.35 3.58
CA ASP A 114 -15.88 5.69 3.04
C ASP A 114 -14.94 6.76 3.63
N GLU A 115 -14.34 6.49 4.78
CA GLU A 115 -13.29 7.33 5.38
C GLU A 115 -11.90 7.07 4.77
N GLU A 116 -11.70 5.97 4.03
CA GLU A 116 -10.41 5.66 3.40
C GLU A 116 -10.14 6.60 2.21
N ASN A 117 -9.01 7.32 2.23
CA ASN A 117 -8.58 8.14 1.09
C ASN A 117 -8.09 7.25 -0.06
N ASP A 118 -8.45 7.60 -1.29
CA ASP A 118 -7.86 7.01 -2.48
C ASP A 118 -6.38 7.43 -2.63
N PRO A 119 -5.45 6.50 -2.87
CA PRO A 119 -4.07 6.87 -3.16
C PRO A 119 -3.94 7.68 -4.45
N GLY A 120 -3.44 8.91 -4.35
CA GLY A 120 -3.14 9.80 -5.47
C GLY A 120 -1.94 9.34 -6.31
N LEU A 121 -2.00 8.13 -6.87
CA LEU A 121 -0.90 7.50 -7.59
C LEU A 121 -1.14 7.36 -9.10
N GLY A 122 -2.28 7.81 -9.61
CA GLY A 122 -2.62 7.82 -11.03
C GLY A 122 -3.87 8.66 -11.29
N ASN A 123 -4.19 8.91 -12.55
CA ASN A 123 -5.24 9.87 -12.92
C ASN A 123 -6.33 9.28 -13.79
N GLY A 124 -5.94 8.39 -14.71
CA GLY A 124 -6.84 7.92 -15.76
C GLY A 124 -6.71 6.44 -16.09
N GLY A 125 -7.13 6.09 -17.31
CA GLY A 125 -7.20 4.71 -17.77
C GLY A 125 -5.85 3.98 -17.77
N LEU A 126 -4.74 4.69 -18.01
CA LEU A 126 -3.40 4.11 -17.92
C LEU A 126 -3.11 3.60 -16.50
N GLY A 127 -3.31 4.46 -15.49
CA GLY A 127 -3.12 4.09 -14.10
C GLY A 127 -4.08 2.98 -13.65
N ARG A 128 -5.33 2.99 -14.12
CA ARG A 128 -6.30 1.95 -13.76
C ARG A 128 -5.98 0.60 -14.42
N LEU A 129 -5.52 0.60 -15.67
CA LEU A 129 -5.05 -0.61 -16.35
C LEU A 129 -3.86 -1.22 -15.60
N ALA A 130 -2.90 -0.40 -15.19
CA ALA A 130 -1.75 -0.85 -14.41
C ALA A 130 -2.18 -1.50 -13.07
N ALA A 131 -3.14 -0.88 -12.37
CA ALA A 131 -3.70 -1.44 -11.13
C ALA A 131 -4.41 -2.80 -11.37
N CYS A 132 -5.26 -2.90 -12.40
CA CYS A 132 -5.93 -4.16 -12.76
C CYS A 132 -4.95 -5.27 -13.17
N PHE A 133 -3.83 -4.91 -13.81
CA PHE A 133 -2.76 -5.86 -14.12
C PHE A 133 -2.08 -6.40 -12.85
N LEU A 134 -1.85 -5.56 -11.83
CA LEU A 134 -1.31 -6.03 -10.56
C LEU A 134 -2.24 -7.06 -9.89
N ASP A 135 -3.54 -6.78 -9.85
CA ASP A 135 -4.55 -7.68 -9.29
C ASP A 135 -4.63 -9.00 -10.08
N SER A 136 -4.64 -8.92 -11.42
CA SER A 136 -4.66 -10.10 -12.28
C SER A 136 -3.40 -10.96 -12.13
N MET A 137 -2.21 -10.33 -12.04
CA MET A 137 -0.96 -11.06 -11.81
C MET A 137 -0.97 -11.78 -10.46
N ALA A 138 -1.49 -11.15 -9.41
CA ALA A 138 -1.63 -11.78 -8.10
C ALA A 138 -2.61 -12.96 -8.13
N THR A 139 -3.77 -12.78 -8.77
CA THR A 139 -4.82 -13.81 -8.90
C THR A 139 -4.34 -15.03 -9.70
N LEU A 140 -3.60 -14.80 -10.79
CA LEU A 140 -3.05 -15.87 -11.63
C LEU A 140 -1.75 -16.49 -11.06
N GLY A 141 -1.27 -16.01 -9.91
CA GLY A 141 -0.03 -16.49 -9.30
C GLY A 141 1.23 -16.17 -10.12
N LEU A 142 1.18 -15.15 -10.98
CA LEU A 142 2.32 -14.75 -11.82
C LEU A 142 3.35 -14.01 -10.95
N PRO A 143 4.65 -14.33 -11.07
CA PRO A 143 5.72 -13.64 -10.36
C PRO A 143 5.96 -12.24 -10.95
N GLY A 144 5.09 -11.29 -10.59
CA GLY A 144 5.08 -9.92 -11.10
C GLY A 144 5.30 -8.85 -10.02
N ARG A 145 5.88 -7.72 -10.41
CA ARG A 145 6.01 -6.51 -9.57
C ARG A 145 5.69 -5.25 -10.38
N GLY A 146 4.98 -4.32 -9.76
CA GLY A 146 4.83 -2.96 -10.26
C GLY A 146 5.91 -2.05 -9.69
N TYR A 147 6.50 -1.20 -10.53
CA TYR A 147 7.32 -0.07 -10.11
C TYR A 147 6.71 1.23 -10.63
N GLY A 148 6.64 2.20 -9.73
CA GLY A 148 6.19 3.55 -10.03
C GLY A 148 6.77 4.55 -9.04
N ILE A 149 6.24 5.77 -9.06
CA ILE A 149 6.64 6.86 -8.17
C ILE A 149 5.57 7.04 -7.09
N ARG A 150 6.02 7.26 -5.85
CA ARG A 150 5.13 7.61 -4.74
C ARG A 150 4.91 9.11 -4.74
N TYR A 151 3.85 9.57 -5.38
CA TYR A 151 3.50 11.00 -5.42
C TYR A 151 2.86 11.44 -4.11
N ASP A 152 3.34 12.55 -3.55
CA ASP A 152 2.80 13.06 -2.30
C ASP A 152 1.43 13.74 -2.46
N TYR A 153 1.12 14.25 -3.66
CA TYR A 153 -0.05 15.12 -3.91
C TYR A 153 -0.96 14.70 -5.08
N GLY A 154 -0.76 13.51 -5.65
CA GLY A 154 -1.47 13.10 -6.86
C GLY A 154 -1.39 14.12 -7.99
N MET A 155 -2.50 14.30 -8.73
CA MET A 155 -2.62 15.34 -9.76
C MET A 155 -3.27 16.61 -9.18
N PHE A 156 -4.51 16.53 -8.71
CA PHE A 156 -5.18 17.57 -7.92
C PHE A 156 -6.50 17.03 -7.33
N LYS A 157 -6.96 17.66 -6.25
CA LYS A 157 -8.33 17.56 -5.74
C LYS A 157 -9.20 18.63 -6.41
N GLN A 158 -10.25 18.19 -7.12
CA GLN A 158 -11.18 19.07 -7.81
C GLN A 158 -12.24 19.59 -6.82
N ASN A 159 -12.41 20.92 -6.78
CA ASN A 159 -13.51 21.57 -6.07
C ASN A 159 -14.31 22.42 -7.07
N ILE A 160 -15.61 22.56 -6.84
CA ILE A 160 -16.46 23.46 -7.65
C ILE A 160 -16.82 24.68 -6.82
N VAL A 161 -16.36 25.85 -7.24
CA VAL A 161 -16.63 27.15 -6.59
C VAL A 161 -17.24 28.08 -7.62
N ASP A 162 -18.43 28.61 -7.34
CA ASP A 162 -19.18 29.50 -8.25
C ASP A 162 -19.34 28.91 -9.67
N GLY A 163 -19.61 27.60 -9.75
CA GLY A 163 -19.80 26.88 -11.01
C GLY A 163 -18.51 26.64 -11.81
N ARG A 164 -17.33 26.86 -11.24
CA ARG A 164 -16.03 26.67 -11.91
C ARG A 164 -15.12 25.71 -11.14
N GLN A 165 -14.26 25.02 -11.87
CA GLN A 165 -13.21 24.17 -11.28
C GLN A 165 -12.19 25.03 -10.53
N LYS A 166 -11.87 24.61 -9.31
CA LYS A 166 -10.76 25.08 -8.51
C LYS A 166 -9.95 23.90 -8.00
N GLU A 167 -8.65 23.96 -8.23
CA GLU A 167 -7.71 22.88 -7.92
C GLU A 167 -7.02 23.14 -6.58
N SER A 168 -6.82 22.08 -5.81
CA SER A 168 -5.97 22.07 -4.62
C SER A 168 -5.12 20.80 -4.61
N PRO A 169 -3.99 20.75 -3.90
CA PRO A 169 -3.25 19.50 -3.71
C PRO A 169 -4.13 18.41 -3.06
N ASP A 170 -3.88 17.16 -3.42
CA ASP A 170 -4.51 16.01 -2.78
C ASP A 170 -3.64 15.52 -1.61
N TYR A 171 -4.11 15.71 -0.38
CA TYR A 171 -3.35 15.40 0.84
C TYR A 171 -3.61 13.96 1.34
N TRP A 172 -3.71 12.98 0.44
CA TRP A 172 -4.01 11.58 0.77
C TRP A 172 -3.03 10.93 1.78
N LEU A 173 -1.85 11.51 1.97
CA LEU A 173 -0.82 11.07 2.92
C LEU A 173 -0.77 11.84 4.24
N GLU A 174 -1.65 12.81 4.46
CA GLU A 174 -1.64 13.67 5.66
C GLU A 174 -1.58 12.86 6.97
N TYR A 175 -2.32 11.75 7.01
CA TYR A 175 -2.39 10.84 8.16
C TYR A 175 -1.51 9.58 8.00
N GLY A 176 -0.64 9.56 6.99
CA GLY A 176 0.13 8.39 6.58
C GLY A 176 -0.69 7.37 5.78
N ASN A 177 -0.05 6.28 5.39
CA ASN A 177 -0.69 5.19 4.65
C ASN A 177 -0.40 3.85 5.36
N PRO A 178 -1.40 3.20 5.99
CA PRO A 178 -1.20 1.92 6.65
C PRO A 178 -0.71 0.80 5.72
N TRP A 179 -0.91 0.89 4.41
CA TRP A 179 -0.55 -0.19 3.47
C TRP A 179 0.92 -0.22 3.08
N GLU A 180 1.68 0.85 3.32
CA GLU A 180 3.06 0.95 2.85
C GLU A 180 4.09 0.35 3.83
N PHE A 181 5.11 -0.31 3.28
CA PHE A 181 6.27 -0.79 4.03
C PHE A 181 7.53 -0.06 3.57
N LYS A 182 8.00 0.91 4.36
CA LYS A 182 9.24 1.64 4.09
C LYS A 182 10.45 0.71 4.18
N ARG A 183 11.28 0.65 3.13
CA ARG A 183 12.50 -0.16 3.05
C ARG A 183 13.74 0.73 3.08
N HIS A 184 14.14 1.17 4.27
CA HIS A 184 15.28 2.08 4.45
C HIS A 184 16.61 1.56 3.89
N ASN A 185 16.79 0.24 3.80
CA ASN A 185 18.01 -0.39 3.29
C ASN A 185 18.01 -0.59 1.77
N THR A 186 16.91 -0.28 1.09
CA THR A 186 16.80 -0.38 -0.37
C THR A 186 16.82 1.04 -0.91
N ARG A 187 18.03 1.55 -1.18
CA ARG A 187 18.24 2.90 -1.72
C ARG A 187 19.14 2.84 -2.93
N TYR A 188 18.80 3.60 -3.95
CA TYR A 188 19.57 3.70 -5.18
C TYR A 188 19.90 5.15 -5.50
N LYS A 189 21.11 5.39 -6.01
CA LYS A 189 21.51 6.71 -6.50
C LYS A 189 20.98 6.89 -7.91
N VAL A 190 20.19 7.95 -8.11
CA VAL A 190 19.75 8.40 -9.43
C VAL A 190 20.51 9.67 -9.79
N ARG A 191 21.05 9.70 -11.01
CA ARG A 191 21.89 10.79 -11.50
C ARG A 191 21.14 11.65 -12.50
N PHE A 192 21.39 12.96 -12.47
CA PHE A 192 20.84 13.94 -13.41
C PHE A 192 21.93 14.89 -13.89
N GLY A 193 21.69 15.52 -15.05
CA GLY A 193 22.62 16.48 -15.66
C GLY A 193 23.98 15.87 -16.03
N GLY A 194 25.05 16.63 -15.81
CA GLY A 194 26.42 16.24 -16.08
C GLY A 194 26.75 16.10 -17.56
N ARG A 195 27.81 15.32 -17.85
CA ARG A 195 28.29 15.10 -19.23
C ARG A 195 28.94 13.73 -19.41
N ILE A 196 29.11 13.34 -20.67
CA ILE A 196 29.89 12.15 -21.02
C ILE A 196 31.36 12.53 -21.20
N GLN A 197 32.25 11.82 -20.53
CA GLN A 197 33.69 11.88 -20.73
C GLN A 197 34.16 10.60 -21.41
N GLN A 198 34.89 10.75 -22.52
CA GLN A 198 35.55 9.63 -23.19
C GLN A 198 36.90 9.37 -22.53
N GLU A 199 37.12 8.12 -22.11
CA GLU A 199 38.38 7.62 -21.56
C GLU A 199 38.84 6.43 -22.42
N GLY A 200 39.57 6.72 -23.50
CA GLY A 200 39.99 5.72 -24.48
C GLY A 200 38.78 5.08 -25.17
N LYS A 201 38.54 3.78 -24.91
CA LYS A 201 37.40 3.02 -25.47
C LYS A 201 36.16 3.00 -24.55
N LYS A 202 36.21 3.63 -23.37
CA LYS A 202 35.10 3.66 -22.41
C LYS A 202 34.50 5.06 -22.35
N SER A 203 33.19 5.13 -22.16
CA SER A 203 32.48 6.36 -21.85
C SER A 203 32.04 6.34 -20.38
N ARG A 204 32.27 7.45 -19.67
CA ARG A 204 31.81 7.64 -18.29
C ARG A 204 30.85 8.82 -18.22
N TRP A 205 29.79 8.68 -17.43
CA TRP A 205 28.89 9.78 -17.09
C TRP A 205 29.38 10.43 -15.80
N VAL A 206 29.82 11.68 -15.88
CA VAL A 206 30.51 12.41 -14.82
C VAL A 206 29.84 13.77 -14.58
N GLU A 207 30.21 14.43 -13.47
CA GLU A 207 29.71 15.76 -13.08
C GLU A 207 28.18 15.79 -12.91
N THR A 208 27.60 14.68 -12.43
CA THR A 208 26.16 14.52 -12.23
C THR A 208 25.71 14.99 -10.86
N GLU A 209 24.49 15.52 -10.79
CA GLU A 209 23.75 15.67 -9.54
C GLU A 209 23.17 14.32 -9.12
N GLU A 210 23.22 13.99 -7.82
CA GLU A 210 22.72 12.71 -7.29
C GLU A 210 21.52 12.95 -6.36
N ILE A 211 20.45 12.19 -6.58
CA ILE A 211 19.34 12.04 -5.62
C ILE A 211 19.23 10.57 -5.18
N LEU A 212 18.59 10.34 -4.04
CA LEU A 212 18.32 9.00 -3.53
C LEU A 212 16.87 8.62 -3.81
N ALA A 213 16.69 7.47 -4.48
CA ALA A 213 15.42 6.75 -4.58
C ALA A 213 15.35 5.64 -3.53
#